data_AF-A0A2H0L2M6-F1
#
_entry.id   AF-A0A2H0L2M6-F1
#
_cell.length_a   1.000
_cell.length_b   1.000
_cell.length_c   1.000
_cell.angle_alpha   90.00
_cell.angle_beta   90.00
_cell.angle_gamma   90.00
#
_symmetry.space_group_name_H-M   'P 1'
#
loop_
_entity.id
_entity.type
_entity.pdbx_description
1 polymer ?
#
loop_
_entity_poly.entity_id
_entity_poly.type
_entity_poly.pdbx_seq_one_letter_code
_entity_poly.pdbx_strand_id
1 'polypeptide(L)'
;MPTQNVKIGGQFNYLAMDLHQQFVQLGKEHRVIIYKMQAILPEINKQGIYKRYASDIYEYARKYAGLSSGVVCKILKTYERIEDKPALKLAIAKVGVHKVALVAGLANSQNEQRRCGAVC
;
A
#
# COMPACT_ATOMS: atom_id res chain seq x y z
N MET A 1 -5.34 55.96 -3.51
CA MET A 1 -3.90 55.65 -3.53
C MET A 1 -3.62 54.78 -4.74
N PRO A 2 -2.58 55.07 -5.55
CA PRO A 2 -2.37 54.36 -6.81
C PRO A 2 -1.92 52.92 -6.55
N THR A 3 -2.67 51.98 -7.09
CA THR A 3 -2.35 50.56 -7.17
C THR A 3 -1.13 50.40 -8.08
N GLN A 4 0.02 50.05 -7.50
CA GLN A 4 1.18 49.68 -8.30
C GLN A 4 0.95 48.31 -8.92
N ASN A 5 0.73 48.35 -10.22
CA ASN A 5 0.54 47.21 -11.11
C ASN A 5 1.91 46.58 -11.40
N VAL A 6 2.33 45.59 -10.59
CA VAL A 6 3.61 44.91 -10.79
C VAL A 6 3.42 43.76 -11.77
N LYS A 7 4.01 43.89 -12.96
CA LYS A 7 4.12 42.79 -13.93
C LYS A 7 5.07 41.71 -13.38
N ILE A 8 4.54 40.70 -12.69
CA ILE A 8 5.28 39.49 -12.28
C ILE A 8 4.78 38.32 -13.15
N GLY A 9 5.21 38.24 -14.40
CA GLY A 9 4.54 37.40 -15.42
C GLY A 9 5.39 36.31 -16.07
N GLY A 10 6.45 35.81 -15.44
CA GLY A 10 7.36 34.84 -16.07
C GLY A 10 7.90 33.76 -15.15
N GLN A 11 8.67 34.12 -14.11
CA GLN A 11 9.45 33.13 -13.33
C GLN A 11 8.65 32.36 -12.26
N PHE A 12 7.60 32.96 -11.69
CA PHE A 12 6.82 32.30 -10.61
C PHE A 12 6.05 31.06 -11.07
N ASN A 13 5.54 31.05 -12.30
CA ASN A 13 4.81 29.89 -12.84
C ASN A 13 5.73 28.69 -13.10
N TYR A 14 6.97 28.91 -13.52
CA TYR A 14 7.93 27.81 -13.75
C TYR A 14 8.38 27.15 -12.44
N LEU A 15 8.61 27.93 -11.37
CA LEU A 15 8.98 27.40 -10.06
C LEU A 15 7.82 26.65 -9.38
N ALA A 16 6.59 27.15 -9.50
CA ALA A 16 5.40 26.48 -8.95
C ALA A 16 5.10 25.16 -9.66
N MET A 17 5.28 25.11 -10.98
CA MET A 17 5.06 23.90 -11.78
C MET A 17 6.13 22.83 -11.49
N ASP A 18 7.37 23.25 -11.23
CA ASP A 18 8.46 22.38 -10.78
C ASP A 18 8.21 21.82 -9.36
N LEU A 19 7.84 22.66 -8.39
CA LEU A 19 7.50 22.20 -7.04
C LEU A 19 6.31 21.24 -7.02
N HIS A 20 5.28 21.50 -7.84
CA HIS A 20 4.15 20.60 -7.98
C HIS A 20 4.58 19.24 -8.53
N GLN A 21 5.40 19.20 -9.58
CA GLN A 21 5.90 17.95 -10.16
C GLN A 21 6.76 17.17 -9.17
N GLN A 22 7.65 17.84 -8.43
CA GLN A 22 8.44 17.23 -7.37
C GLN A 22 7.54 16.62 -6.28
N PHE A 23 6.53 17.36 -5.81
CA PHE A 23 5.59 16.87 -4.81
C PHE A 23 4.82 15.63 -5.30
N VAL A 24 4.30 15.67 -6.54
CA VAL A 24 3.60 14.53 -7.15
C VAL A 24 4.53 13.31 -7.28
N GLN A 25 5.78 13.52 -7.65
CA GLN A 25 6.76 12.45 -7.80
C GLN A 25 7.10 11.81 -6.45
N LEU A 26 7.38 12.62 -5.43
CA LEU A 26 7.59 12.16 -4.05
C LEU A 26 6.38 11.38 -3.53
N GLY A 27 5.15 11.82 -3.84
CA GLY A 27 3.94 11.10 -3.49
C GLY A 27 3.84 9.71 -4.14
N LYS A 28 4.26 9.58 -5.41
CA LYS A 28 4.31 8.27 -6.10
C LYS A 28 5.37 7.36 -5.48
N GLU A 29 6.55 7.89 -5.19
CA GLU A 29 7.65 7.12 -4.60
C GLU A 29 7.32 6.66 -3.18
N HIS A 30 6.79 7.56 -2.36
CA HIS A 30 6.30 7.25 -1.01
C HIS A 30 5.28 6.09 -1.06
N ARG A 31 4.34 6.13 -2.02
CA ARG A 31 3.35 5.06 -2.19
C ARG A 31 3.99 3.70 -2.52
N VAL A 32 5.01 3.69 -3.37
CA VAL A 32 5.77 2.46 -3.71
C VAL A 32 6.55 1.94 -2.51
N ILE A 33 7.17 2.82 -1.73
CA ILE A 33 7.87 2.45 -0.50
C ILE A 33 6.90 1.79 0.48
N ILE A 34 5.74 2.40 0.72
CA ILE A 34 4.70 1.83 1.57
C ILE A 34 4.28 0.43 1.08
N TYR A 35 4.10 0.22 -0.22
CA TYR A 35 3.74 -1.10 -0.76
C TYR A 35 4.82 -2.15 -0.50
N LYS A 36 6.09 -1.80 -0.63
CA LYS A 36 7.21 -2.69 -0.29
C LYS A 36 7.22 -3.03 1.19
N MET A 37 7.01 -2.04 2.07
CA MET A 37 6.93 -2.28 3.52
C MET A 37 5.76 -3.21 3.88
N GLN A 38 4.58 -2.99 3.28
CA GLN A 38 3.41 -3.86 3.45
C GLN A 38 3.67 -5.29 2.98
N ALA A 39 4.48 -5.47 1.94
CA ALA A 39 4.80 -6.80 1.41
C ALA A 39 5.73 -7.61 2.33
N ILE A 40 6.58 -6.94 3.12
CA ILE A 40 7.56 -7.57 4.02
C ILE A 40 6.96 -7.80 5.41
N LEU A 41 5.97 -6.99 5.83
CA LEU A 41 5.35 -7.06 7.15
C LEU A 41 4.83 -8.46 7.57
N PRO A 42 4.22 -9.28 6.69
CA PRO A 42 3.79 -10.63 7.03
C PRO A 42 4.94 -11.55 7.42
N GLU A 43 6.08 -11.45 6.73
CA GLU A 43 7.27 -12.25 7.06
C GLU A 43 7.88 -11.80 8.39
N ILE A 44 7.91 -10.50 8.65
CA ILE A 44 8.31 -9.96 9.97
C ILE A 44 7.42 -10.52 11.07
N ASN A 45 6.11 -10.60 10.83
CA ASN A 45 5.15 -11.18 11.77
C ASN A 45 5.40 -12.69 11.98
N LYS A 46 5.56 -13.44 10.89
CA LYS A 46 5.77 -14.90 10.90
C LYS A 46 7.06 -15.29 11.63
N GLN A 47 8.13 -14.54 11.41
CA GLN A 47 9.44 -14.76 12.05
C GLN A 47 9.53 -14.15 13.45
N GLY A 48 8.53 -13.38 13.89
CA GLY A 48 8.52 -12.72 15.19
C GLY A 48 9.57 -11.62 15.35
N ILE A 49 10.11 -11.08 14.26
CA ILE A 49 11.16 -10.04 14.27
C ILE A 49 10.69 -8.79 15.02
N TYR A 50 9.40 -8.44 14.89
CA TYR A 50 8.80 -7.28 15.54
C TYR A 50 8.96 -7.28 17.07
N LYS A 51 9.06 -8.46 17.71
CA LYS A 51 9.13 -8.62 19.17
C LYS A 51 10.35 -7.94 19.80
N ARG A 52 11.40 -7.68 19.01
CA ARG A 52 12.60 -6.96 19.47
C ARG A 52 12.40 -5.44 19.52
N TYR A 53 11.35 -4.92 18.90
CA TYR A 53 11.17 -3.49 18.62
C TYR A 53 9.83 -2.92 19.10
N ALA A 54 8.84 -3.80 19.33
CA ALA A 54 7.48 -3.47 19.74
C ALA A 54 6.84 -4.67 20.46
N SER A 55 5.77 -4.40 21.24
CA SER A 55 5.04 -5.45 21.96
C SER A 55 4.16 -6.28 21.03
N ASP A 56 3.61 -5.68 19.97
CA ASP A 56 2.82 -6.36 18.96
C ASP A 56 3.11 -5.85 17.53
N ILE A 57 2.62 -6.58 16.53
CA ILE A 57 2.82 -6.25 15.11
C ILE A 57 2.11 -4.95 14.68
N TYR A 58 1.02 -4.57 15.35
CA TYR A 58 0.28 -3.35 15.05
C TYR A 58 1.02 -2.11 15.54
N GLU A 59 1.58 -2.16 16.75
CA GLU A 59 2.47 -1.15 17.29
C GLU A 59 3.72 -1.02 16.41
N TYR A 60 4.34 -2.15 16.03
CA TYR A 60 5.48 -2.16 15.12
C TYR A 60 5.16 -1.43 13.80
N ALA A 61 4.07 -1.80 13.15
CA ALA A 61 3.67 -1.21 11.88
C ALA A 61 3.30 0.28 12.01
N ARG A 62 2.72 0.68 13.14
CA ARG A 62 2.39 2.10 13.40
C ARG A 62 3.65 2.93 13.62
N LYS A 63 4.58 2.41 14.43
CA LYS A 63 5.83 3.06 14.81
C LYS A 63 6.77 3.25 13.62
N TYR A 64 6.92 2.23 12.77
CA TYR A 64 7.91 2.24 11.70
C TYR A 64 7.36 2.50 10.30
N ALA A 65 6.07 2.22 10.05
CA ALA A 65 5.47 2.33 8.71
C ALA A 65 4.25 3.26 8.66
N GLY A 66 3.85 3.87 9.78
CA GLY A 66 2.67 4.76 9.83
C GLY A 66 1.36 4.06 9.47
N LEU A 67 1.29 2.72 9.58
CA LEU A 67 0.13 1.95 9.16
C LEU A 67 -0.93 1.89 10.27
N SER A 68 -2.20 2.06 9.90
CA SER A 68 -3.32 1.86 10.81
C SER A 68 -3.56 0.38 11.08
N SER A 69 -4.13 0.05 12.25
CA SER A 69 -4.41 -1.34 12.62
C SER A 69 -5.32 -2.06 11.61
N GLY A 70 -6.26 -1.33 11.00
CA GLY A 70 -7.13 -1.87 9.95
C GLY A 70 -6.37 -2.26 8.68
N VAL A 71 -5.34 -1.49 8.30
CA VAL A 71 -4.47 -1.83 7.17
C VAL A 71 -3.63 -3.06 7.49
N VAL A 72 -3.04 -3.13 8.69
CA VAL A 72 -2.25 -4.29 9.15
C VAL A 72 -3.09 -5.57 9.16
N CYS A 73 -4.28 -5.52 9.76
CA CYS A 73 -5.20 -6.65 9.79
C CYS A 73 -5.55 -7.13 8.36
N LYS A 74 -5.82 -6.19 7.44
CA LYS A 74 -6.10 -6.51 6.03
C LYS A 74 -4.91 -7.16 5.34
N ILE A 75 -3.68 -6.69 5.61
CA ILE A 75 -2.45 -7.26 5.06
C ILE A 75 -2.31 -8.72 5.49
N LEU A 76 -2.36 -8.99 6.80
CA LEU A 76 -2.19 -10.34 7.33
C LEU A 76 -3.24 -11.30 6.75
N LYS A 77 -4.52 -10.92 6.78
CA LYS A 77 -5.62 -11.71 6.19
C LYS A 77 -5.47 -11.93 4.69
N THR A 78 -4.96 -10.94 3.96
CA THR A 78 -4.76 -11.07 2.50
C THR A 78 -3.64 -12.07 2.24
N TYR A 79 -2.54 -12.01 2.99
CA TYR A 79 -1.41 -12.92 2.85
C TYR A 79 -1.75 -14.38 3.20
N GLU A 80 -2.59 -14.59 4.22
CA GLU A 80 -3.14 -15.92 4.54
C GLU A 80 -3.93 -16.51 3.35
N ARG A 81 -4.74 -15.70 2.66
CA ARG A 81 -5.58 -16.16 1.52
C ARG A 81 -4.81 -16.44 0.23
N ILE A 82 -3.60 -15.90 0.11
CA ILE A 82 -2.75 -16.05 -1.09
C ILE A 82 -1.46 -16.81 -0.75
N GLU A 83 -1.45 -17.56 0.35
CA GLU A 83 -0.25 -18.26 0.82
C GLU A 83 0.33 -19.19 -0.26
N ASP A 84 -0.56 -19.85 -1.00
CA ASP A 84 -0.30 -20.76 -2.13
C ASP A 84 -0.04 -20.05 -3.47
N LYS A 85 -0.16 -18.72 -3.52
CA LYS A 85 -0.12 -17.93 -4.77
C LYS A 85 1.07 -16.97 -4.79
N PRO A 86 2.29 -17.43 -5.13
CA PRO A 86 3.51 -16.61 -5.09
C PRO A 86 3.45 -15.40 -6.03
N ALA A 87 2.78 -15.50 -7.17
CA ALA A 87 2.59 -14.39 -8.10
C ALA A 87 1.81 -13.22 -7.48
N LEU A 88 0.80 -13.51 -6.65
CA LEU A 88 0.01 -12.49 -5.97
C LEU A 88 0.80 -11.82 -4.84
N LYS A 89 1.67 -12.57 -4.15
CA LYS A 89 2.59 -12.00 -3.14
C LYS A 89 3.53 -10.97 -3.77
N LEU A 90 4.13 -11.30 -4.92
CA LEU A 90 4.99 -10.37 -5.68
C LEU A 90 4.23 -9.15 -6.20
N ALA A 91 2.96 -9.32 -6.57
CA ALA A 91 2.12 -8.22 -7.04
C ALA A 91 1.87 -7.17 -5.95
N ILE A 92 1.81 -7.55 -4.67
CA ILE A 92 1.57 -6.60 -3.55
C ILE A 92 2.63 -5.50 -3.51
N ALA A 93 3.90 -5.84 -3.71
CA ALA A 93 4.99 -4.87 -3.73
C ALA A 93 4.90 -3.87 -4.90
N LYS A 94 4.19 -4.23 -5.99
CA LYS A 94 4.05 -3.41 -7.20
C LYS A 94 2.77 -2.58 -7.20
N VAL A 95 1.63 -3.18 -6.86
CA VAL A 95 0.30 -2.56 -7.02
C VAL A 95 -0.40 -2.23 -5.70
N GLY A 96 0.13 -2.73 -4.58
CA GLY A 96 -0.40 -2.51 -3.23
C GLY A 96 -1.42 -3.56 -2.81
N VAL A 97 -1.51 -3.77 -1.49
CA VAL A 97 -2.31 -4.85 -0.90
C VAL A 97 -3.80 -4.74 -1.21
N HIS A 98 -4.34 -3.52 -1.33
CA HIS A 98 -5.77 -3.33 -1.53
C HIS A 98 -6.24 -3.85 -2.90
N LYS A 99 -5.45 -3.61 -3.95
CA LYS A 99 -5.77 -4.10 -5.30
C LYS A 99 -5.66 -5.62 -5.35
N VAL A 100 -4.63 -6.19 -4.73
CA VAL A 100 -4.47 -7.66 -4.67
C VAL A 100 -5.58 -8.31 -3.86
N ALA A 101 -6.02 -7.71 -2.75
CA ALA A 101 -7.12 -8.23 -1.94
C ALA A 101 -8.43 -8.35 -2.72
N LEU A 102 -8.71 -7.40 -3.64
CA LEU A 102 -9.88 -7.46 -4.51
C LEU A 102 -9.78 -8.62 -5.51
N VAL A 103 -8.64 -8.77 -6.18
CA VAL A 103 -8.39 -9.86 -7.13
C VAL A 103 -8.42 -11.22 -6.43
N ALA A 104 -7.83 -11.32 -5.24
CA ALA A 104 -7.84 -12.54 -4.43
C ALA A 104 -9.27 -12.93 -4.02
N GLY A 105 -10.11 -11.94 -3.70
CA GLY A 105 -11.55 -12.15 -3.42
C GLY A 105 -12.29 -12.71 -4.63
N LEU A 106 -12.14 -12.09 -5.80
CA LEU A 106 -12.77 -12.55 -7.04
C LEU A 106 -12.30 -13.94 -7.47
N ALA A 107 -10.99 -14.22 -7.35
CA ALA A 107 -10.42 -15.52 -7.67
C ALA A 107 -10.97 -16.64 -6.76
N ASN A 108 -11.33 -16.31 -5.51
CA ASN A 108 -11.97 -17.27 -4.61
C ASN A 108 -13.45 -17.48 -4.97
N SER A 109 -14.21 -16.42 -5.28
CA SER A 109 -15.62 -16.54 -5.69
C SER A 109 -15.81 -17.29 -7.02
N GLN A 110 -14.91 -17.11 -7.99
CA GLN A 110 -14.94 -17.90 -9.24
C GLN A 110 -14.62 -19.39 -9.02
N ASN A 111 -13.86 -19.72 -7.98
CA ASN A 111 -13.58 -21.11 -7.61
C ASN A 111 -14.74 -21.77 -6.85
N GLU A 112 -15.58 -20.97 -6.18
CA GLU A 112 -16.81 -21.43 -5.52
C GLU A 112 -17.88 -21.85 -6.56
N GLN A 113 -17.97 -21.16 -7.69
CA GLN A 113 -18.85 -21.53 -8.81
C GLN A 113 -18.49 -22.88 -9.46
N ARG A 114 -17.24 -23.36 -9.32
CA ARG A 114 -16.80 -24.68 -9.82
C ARG A 114 -16.99 -25.83 -8.82
N ARG A 115 -17.30 -25.55 -7.56
CA ARG A 115 -17.53 -26.58 -6.52
C ARG A 115 -19.01 -26.83 -6.22
N CYS A 116 -19.93 -26.06 -6.79
CA CYS A 116 -21.36 -26.39 -6.81
C CYS A 116 -21.74 -27.21 -8.06
N GLY A 117 -21.19 -28.42 -8.12
CA GLY A 117 -21.53 -29.44 -9.12
C GLY A 117 -21.47 -30.87 -8.56
N ALA A 118 -21.39 -31.05 -7.24
CA ALA A 118 -21.45 -32.36 -6.60
C ALA A 118 -21.81 -32.23 -5.10
N VAL A 119 -23.05 -31.82 -4.81
CA VAL A 119 -23.85 -32.38 -3.70
C VAL A 119 -25.32 -32.24 -4.12
N CYS A 120 -25.86 -33.33 -4.69
CA CYS A 120 -27.23 -33.76 -4.40
C CYS A 120 -27.12 -34.71 -3.20
#